data_AF-A0A8H5B7X3-F1
#
_entry.id   AF-A0A8H5B7X3-F1
#
_cell.length_a   1.000
_cell.length_b   1.000
_cell.length_c   1.000
_cell.angle_alpha   90.00
_cell.angle_beta   90.00
_cell.angle_gamma   90.00
#
_symmetry.space_group_name_H-M   'P 1'
#
loop_
_entity.id
_entity.type
_entity.pdbx_description
1 polymer ?
#
loop_
_entity_poly.entity_id
_entity_poly.type
_entity_poly.pdbx_seq_one_letter_code
_entity_poly.pdbx_strand_id
1 'polypeptide(L)'
;MCLGDLEKIYAYSLKQCPEGMVPRTAEDITLMTRHLFWRAFSAFGFVIWTRLRIAYRDAHRNFETSNFRYGGLDFLGHKRPKYSSKPLEQLPFFRVNLRERKNWQKKMKNGELQMNGHTYNVYPEPSSSTSPSADLYKHLLNWLDFCETHLLGRPWHPSDHVFPHFGKHIHPETNVSADAISKLITEMAMAANVTGAELFTTHCFRRGGAQYRFMFARVGQRWTLARIRWWGGWALGEKRDTLIRYLLDELYTYEEDHSDALNPAGQDIAASGSHAGEKFEQLPVTAAETRQLFGEFGRHVMRQLESVLESRLLRTPAIAPSPPYHPLCYPPFPAHALVHPKSLTYQPQLSYSNSPVYSQPLGYLPSLDSDPTPHNFWQPPAMPSPTLWQRSICSPPSLNPVLPVPFSDVIYSPNHEFSRTHFLPPPQIERVPSSGSSSTTGRSETALAPPPPQHVVPNLGRSAGSKGWEQVVHDWKFPSPPRLCVALKDWDSAWHKESGQSVLYGQRETIAREFIEVFKENKERFLLAYPEANKNVTSLFKAIQAQQLDSGSRRHRAGKSLF
;
A
#
# COMPACT_ATOMS: atom_id res chain seq x y z
N MET A 1 6.61 5.07 -1.62
CA MET A 1 6.07 4.82 -2.98
C MET A 1 4.73 5.49 -3.08
N CYS A 2 4.70 6.69 -3.65
CA CYS A 2 3.46 7.40 -3.95
C CYS A 2 2.83 6.87 -5.25
N LEU A 3 1.66 7.38 -5.64
CA LEU A 3 1.06 7.03 -6.93
C LEU A 3 1.97 7.44 -8.10
N GLY A 4 2.66 8.58 -8.02
CA GLY A 4 3.57 9.03 -9.07
C GLY A 4 4.75 8.07 -9.30
N ASP A 5 5.29 7.49 -8.23
CA ASP A 5 6.31 6.44 -8.33
C ASP A 5 5.75 5.19 -9.01
N LEU A 6 4.53 4.78 -8.63
CA LEU A 6 3.87 3.62 -9.20
C LEU A 6 3.59 3.81 -10.71
N GLU A 7 3.17 5.00 -11.12
CA GLU A 7 2.97 5.37 -12.53
C GLU A 7 4.28 5.34 -13.33
N LYS A 8 5.40 5.83 -12.77
CA LYS A 8 6.71 5.74 -13.42
C LYS A 8 7.12 4.28 -13.66
N ILE A 9 6.96 3.43 -12.65
CA ILE A 9 7.31 2.00 -12.78
C ILE A 9 6.36 1.31 -13.76
N TYR A 10 5.08 1.67 -13.75
CA TYR A 10 4.10 1.18 -14.71
C TYR A 10 4.45 1.56 -16.15
N ALA A 11 4.80 2.82 -16.41
CA ALA A 11 5.24 3.30 -17.72
C ALA A 11 6.50 2.58 -18.20
N TYR A 12 7.49 2.39 -17.32
CA TYR A 12 8.66 1.56 -17.61
C TYR A 12 8.24 0.13 -17.99
N SER A 13 7.36 -0.49 -17.20
CA SER A 13 6.88 -1.84 -17.48
C SER A 13 6.17 -1.92 -18.83
N LEU A 14 5.33 -0.94 -19.20
CA LEU A 14 4.65 -0.89 -20.49
C LEU A 14 5.62 -0.78 -21.66
N LYS A 15 6.71 -0.02 -21.50
CA LYS A 15 7.77 0.07 -22.52
C LYS A 15 8.45 -1.28 -22.75
N GLN A 16 8.66 -2.09 -21.71
CA GLN A 16 9.28 -3.41 -21.81
C GLN A 16 8.31 -4.49 -22.28
N CYS A 17 7.05 -4.43 -21.83
CA CYS A 17 6.02 -5.43 -22.12
C CYS A 17 4.71 -4.72 -22.52
N PRO A 18 4.57 -4.26 -23.77
CA PRO A 18 3.39 -3.52 -24.22
C PRO A 18 2.08 -4.28 -24.00
N GLU A 19 0.97 -3.54 -23.91
CA GLU A 19 -0.35 -4.18 -23.87
C GLU A 19 -0.61 -4.93 -25.19
N GLY A 20 -1.13 -6.14 -25.09
CA GLY A 20 -1.38 -7.00 -26.26
C GLY A 20 -0.13 -7.68 -26.84
N MET A 21 1.04 -7.58 -26.19
CA MET A 21 2.20 -8.41 -26.54
C MET A 21 1.81 -9.90 -26.48
N VAL A 22 2.11 -10.63 -27.55
CA VAL A 22 1.88 -12.08 -27.65
C VAL A 22 3.23 -12.77 -27.56
N PRO A 23 3.45 -13.70 -26.60
CA PRO A 23 4.75 -14.34 -26.45
C PRO A 23 5.00 -15.31 -27.61
N ARG A 24 6.17 -15.21 -28.25
CA ARG A 24 6.60 -16.11 -29.34
C ARG A 24 7.75 -17.01 -28.91
N THR A 25 8.54 -16.59 -27.94
CA THR A 25 9.71 -17.33 -27.42
C THR A 25 9.61 -17.59 -25.92
N ALA A 26 10.49 -18.43 -25.38
CA ALA A 26 10.58 -18.67 -23.94
C ALA A 26 11.06 -17.40 -23.20
N GLU A 27 11.88 -16.58 -23.85
CA GLU A 27 12.34 -15.29 -23.36
C GLU A 27 11.16 -14.31 -23.24
N ASP A 28 10.26 -14.28 -24.23
CA ASP A 28 9.04 -13.47 -24.17
C ASP A 28 8.15 -13.90 -23.00
N ILE A 29 7.96 -15.21 -22.80
CA ILE A 29 7.18 -15.73 -21.68
C ILE A 29 7.81 -15.28 -20.35
N THR A 30 9.13 -15.36 -20.23
CA THR A 30 9.86 -14.94 -19.02
C THR A 30 9.72 -13.44 -18.76
N LEU A 31 9.87 -12.62 -19.80
CA LEU A 31 9.71 -11.16 -19.75
C LEU A 31 8.27 -10.78 -19.35
N MET A 32 7.28 -11.36 -20.03
CA MET A 32 5.86 -11.13 -19.75
C MET A 32 5.47 -11.61 -18.36
N THR A 33 5.98 -12.77 -17.91
CA THR A 33 5.76 -13.27 -16.55
C THR A 33 6.17 -12.21 -15.53
N ARG A 34 7.40 -11.69 -15.65
CA ARG A 34 7.92 -10.68 -14.72
C ARG A 34 7.07 -9.40 -14.70
N HIS A 35 6.73 -8.86 -15.87
CA HIS A 35 6.04 -7.57 -15.97
C HIS A 35 4.54 -7.65 -15.66
N LEU A 36 3.83 -8.69 -16.12
CA LEU A 36 2.42 -8.88 -15.78
C LEU A 36 2.24 -9.23 -14.32
N PHE A 37 3.13 -10.08 -13.76
CA PHE A 37 3.18 -10.34 -12.32
C PHE A 37 3.33 -9.03 -11.54
N TRP A 38 4.31 -8.19 -11.92
CA TRP A 38 4.56 -6.91 -11.26
C TRP A 38 3.33 -6.00 -11.25
N ARG A 39 2.66 -5.84 -12.39
CA ARG A 39 1.46 -4.97 -12.50
C ARG A 39 0.33 -5.47 -11.62
N ALA A 40 0.03 -6.76 -11.70
CA ALA A 40 -1.01 -7.36 -10.87
C ALA A 40 -0.67 -7.27 -9.38
N PHE A 41 0.57 -7.58 -9.01
CA PHE A 41 1.02 -7.58 -7.62
C PHE A 41 1.03 -6.18 -7.01
N SER A 42 1.57 -5.19 -7.74
CA SER A 42 1.68 -3.81 -7.28
C SER A 42 0.30 -3.14 -7.17
N ALA A 43 -0.57 -3.31 -8.18
CA ALA A 43 -1.95 -2.85 -8.11
C ALA A 43 -2.73 -3.52 -6.95
N PHE A 44 -2.53 -4.84 -6.73
CA PHE A 44 -3.18 -5.55 -5.62
C PHE A 44 -2.76 -4.99 -4.26
N GLY A 45 -1.45 -4.80 -4.05
CA GLY A 45 -0.93 -4.20 -2.83
C GLY A 45 -1.40 -2.76 -2.62
N PHE A 46 -1.39 -1.95 -3.68
CA PHE A 46 -1.73 -0.53 -3.65
C PHE A 46 -3.23 -0.28 -3.48
N VAL A 47 -4.09 -1.14 -4.04
CA VAL A 47 -5.55 -0.99 -3.94
C VAL A 47 -6.11 -1.69 -2.70
N ILE A 48 -5.70 -2.92 -2.38
CA ILE A 48 -6.30 -3.72 -1.29
C ILE A 48 -5.65 -3.46 0.08
N TRP A 49 -4.44 -2.88 0.11
CA TRP A 49 -3.71 -2.56 1.34
C TRP A 49 -3.46 -3.79 2.21
N THR A 50 -3.08 -4.87 1.56
CA THR A 50 -2.61 -6.08 2.22
C THR A 50 -1.40 -5.78 3.09
N ARG A 51 -1.35 -6.41 4.27
CA ARG A 51 -0.19 -6.30 5.15
C ARG A 51 0.89 -7.22 4.60
N LEU A 52 2.06 -6.66 4.34
CA LEU A 52 3.28 -7.45 4.35
C LEU A 52 4.06 -7.13 5.61
N ARG A 53 4.16 -8.14 6.49
CA ARG A 53 5.15 -8.13 7.56
C ARG A 53 6.32 -9.03 7.20
N ILE A 54 7.46 -8.43 6.91
CA ILE A 54 8.77 -9.08 7.03
C ILE A 54 9.08 -9.08 8.54
N ALA A 55 8.83 -10.19 9.23
CA ALA A 55 9.31 -10.35 10.59
C ALA A 55 10.69 -11.04 10.54
N TYR A 56 11.70 -10.36 11.06
CA TYR A 56 12.98 -11.00 11.39
C TYR A 56 12.74 -12.13 12.40
N ARG A 57 13.25 -13.33 12.07
CA ARG A 57 13.35 -14.56 12.89
C ARG A 57 12.02 -15.08 13.49
N ASP A 58 11.54 -16.17 12.90
CA ASP A 58 10.76 -17.24 13.55
C ASP A 58 9.30 -16.99 13.99
N ALA A 59 8.60 -15.99 13.46
CA ALA A 59 7.16 -15.86 13.72
C ALA A 59 6.36 -15.52 12.45
N HIS A 60 5.78 -16.57 11.84
CA HIS A 60 4.76 -16.57 10.78
C HIS A 60 4.74 -15.34 9.85
N ARG A 61 5.26 -15.56 8.64
CA ARG A 61 5.21 -14.64 7.49
C ARG A 61 3.75 -14.45 7.09
N ASN A 62 3.10 -13.40 7.57
CA ASN A 62 1.81 -13.00 7.00
C ASN A 62 2.13 -12.10 5.81
N PHE A 63 2.37 -12.76 4.68
CA PHE A 63 2.41 -12.10 3.40
C PHE A 63 1.04 -12.23 2.77
N GLU A 64 0.11 -11.35 3.14
CA GLU A 64 -1.29 -11.49 2.73
C GLU A 64 -1.44 -11.50 1.19
N THR A 65 -0.65 -10.70 0.47
CA THR A 65 -0.64 -10.72 -1.01
C THR A 65 -0.17 -12.06 -1.54
N SER A 66 1.01 -12.56 -1.14
CA SER A 66 1.55 -13.79 -1.72
C SER A 66 0.87 -15.06 -1.26
N ASN A 67 0.27 -15.04 -0.06
CA ASN A 67 -0.58 -16.13 0.43
C ASN A 67 -1.99 -16.08 -0.16
N PHE A 68 -2.34 -15.05 -0.95
CA PHE A 68 -3.67 -14.95 -1.52
C PHE A 68 -3.90 -16.08 -2.53
N ARG A 69 -4.94 -16.87 -2.28
CA ARG A 69 -5.30 -18.04 -3.10
C ARG A 69 -6.42 -17.70 -4.08
N TYR A 70 -6.45 -18.42 -5.20
CA TYR A 70 -7.45 -18.23 -6.24
C TYR A 70 -8.88 -18.43 -5.73
N GLY A 71 -9.09 -19.35 -4.79
CA GLY A 71 -10.40 -19.54 -4.13
C GLY A 71 -10.88 -18.35 -3.30
N GLY A 72 -10.04 -17.34 -3.10
CA GLY A 72 -10.44 -16.04 -2.53
C GLY A 72 -11.11 -15.12 -3.55
N LEU A 73 -11.05 -15.42 -4.85
CA LEU A 73 -11.73 -14.67 -5.90
C LEU A 73 -13.14 -15.21 -6.12
N ASP A 74 -14.13 -14.32 -6.09
CA ASP A 74 -15.52 -14.64 -6.39
C ASP A 74 -16.00 -13.78 -7.57
N PHE A 75 -16.32 -14.45 -8.68
CA PHE A 75 -16.81 -13.85 -9.91
C PHE A 75 -18.35 -13.82 -9.96
N LEU A 76 -19.01 -13.80 -8.79
CA LEU A 76 -20.46 -13.70 -8.63
C LEU A 76 -21.22 -14.84 -9.32
N GLY A 77 -20.65 -16.05 -9.30
CA GLY A 77 -21.20 -17.22 -10.00
C GLY A 77 -20.98 -17.25 -11.52
N HIS A 78 -20.35 -16.21 -12.10
CA HIS A 78 -19.98 -16.20 -13.50
C HIS A 78 -18.63 -16.88 -13.74
N LYS A 79 -18.37 -17.27 -15.00
CA LYS A 79 -17.01 -17.64 -15.43
C LYS A 79 -16.11 -16.41 -15.32
N ARG A 80 -14.82 -16.62 -15.01
CA ARG A 80 -13.84 -15.52 -14.98
C ARG A 80 -13.88 -14.78 -16.34
N PRO A 81 -14.08 -13.45 -16.34
CA PRO A 81 -14.04 -12.69 -17.58
C PRO A 81 -12.62 -12.69 -18.16
N LYS A 82 -12.52 -12.82 -19.48
CA LYS A 82 -11.27 -12.57 -20.20
C LYS A 82 -11.21 -11.09 -20.53
N TYR A 83 -10.08 -10.44 -20.28
CA TYR A 83 -9.98 -8.98 -20.46
C TYR A 83 -10.09 -8.52 -21.93
N SER A 84 -10.00 -9.44 -22.90
CA SER A 84 -9.68 -9.20 -24.30
C SER A 84 -10.68 -8.44 -25.19
N SER A 85 -11.60 -7.63 -24.67
CA SER A 85 -12.12 -6.44 -25.43
C SER A 85 -13.19 -5.62 -24.71
N LYS A 86 -13.98 -6.18 -23.79
CA LYS A 86 -15.08 -5.45 -23.12
C LYS A 86 -15.39 -5.99 -21.72
N PRO A 87 -14.57 -5.66 -20.72
CA PRO A 87 -14.68 -6.27 -19.40
C PRO A 87 -15.95 -5.86 -18.65
N LEU A 88 -16.41 -4.62 -18.85
CA LEU A 88 -17.64 -4.05 -18.27
C LEU A 88 -18.91 -4.78 -18.70
N GLU A 89 -18.94 -5.36 -19.91
CA GLU A 89 -20.09 -6.12 -20.40
C GLU A 89 -20.13 -7.54 -19.81
N GLN A 90 -19.01 -8.05 -19.31
CA GLN A 90 -18.90 -9.42 -18.80
C GLN A 90 -19.14 -9.51 -17.28
N LEU A 91 -18.63 -8.55 -16.51
CA LEU A 91 -18.78 -8.55 -15.06
C LEU A 91 -18.64 -7.13 -14.48
N PRO A 92 -19.62 -6.64 -13.69
CA PRO A 92 -19.57 -5.28 -13.15
C PRO A 92 -18.46 -5.11 -12.08
N PHE A 93 -18.13 -6.18 -11.36
CA PHE A 93 -17.01 -6.27 -10.42
C PHE A 93 -16.79 -7.74 -10.03
N PHE A 94 -15.58 -8.07 -9.58
CA PHE A 94 -15.35 -9.33 -8.84
C PHE A 94 -15.02 -9.05 -7.38
N ARG A 95 -15.14 -10.06 -6.55
CA ARG A 95 -14.85 -9.99 -5.11
C ARG A 95 -13.49 -10.60 -4.79
N VAL A 96 -12.73 -9.90 -3.97
CA VAL A 96 -11.50 -10.38 -3.33
C VAL A 96 -11.82 -10.65 -1.86
N ASN A 97 -11.77 -11.91 -1.44
CA ASN A 97 -12.05 -12.34 -0.08
C ASN A 97 -10.75 -12.63 0.68
N LEU A 98 -10.35 -11.71 1.58
CA LEU A 98 -9.19 -11.92 2.44
C LEU A 98 -9.60 -12.69 3.72
N ARG A 99 -9.63 -14.01 3.65
CA ARG A 99 -10.04 -14.89 4.77
C ARG A 99 -8.94 -15.11 5.83
N GLU A 100 -7.67 -15.02 5.45
CA GLU A 100 -6.53 -15.40 6.29
C GLU A 100 -5.69 -14.21 6.80
N ARG A 101 -6.31 -13.12 7.25
CA ARG A 101 -5.53 -11.97 7.78
C ARG A 101 -4.91 -12.28 9.14
N LYS A 102 -3.72 -11.69 9.37
CA LYS A 102 -2.96 -11.86 10.62
C LYS A 102 -3.79 -11.42 11.83
N ASN A 103 -3.73 -12.19 12.91
CA ASN A 103 -4.44 -11.98 14.19
C ASN A 103 -5.95 -12.23 14.16
N TRP A 104 -6.59 -12.42 13.00
CA TRP A 104 -8.01 -12.73 12.94
C TRP A 104 -8.32 -14.16 13.38
N GLN A 105 -7.51 -15.14 12.99
CA GLN A 105 -7.68 -16.51 13.48
C GLN A 105 -7.60 -16.59 15.01
N LYS A 106 -6.74 -15.78 15.64
CA LYS A 106 -6.66 -15.69 17.11
C LYS A 106 -7.90 -15.02 17.70
N LYS A 107 -8.42 -13.98 17.05
CA LYS A 107 -9.64 -13.27 17.48
C LYS A 107 -10.90 -14.11 17.29
N MET A 108 -11.01 -14.86 16.21
CA MET A 108 -12.07 -15.86 15.99
C MET A 108 -12.04 -16.93 17.08
N LYS A 109 -10.86 -17.46 17.43
CA LYS A 109 -10.71 -18.39 18.56
C LYS A 109 -11.15 -17.77 19.91
N ASN A 110 -11.08 -16.45 20.03
CA ASN A 110 -11.54 -15.72 21.22
C ASN A 110 -13.02 -15.32 21.15
N GLY A 111 -13.79 -15.81 20.17
CA GLY A 111 -15.21 -15.49 20.04
C GLY A 111 -15.50 -14.07 19.53
N GLU A 112 -14.51 -13.33 19.02
CA GLU A 112 -14.74 -12.05 18.34
C GLU A 112 -15.35 -12.32 16.94
N LEU A 113 -16.66 -12.60 16.91
CA LEU A 113 -17.44 -12.93 15.71
C LEU A 113 -17.49 -11.81 14.65
N GLN A 114 -17.06 -10.60 15.00
CA GLN A 114 -17.11 -9.43 14.11
C GLN A 114 -15.99 -9.39 13.05
N MET A 115 -15.10 -10.38 13.00
CA MET A 115 -13.91 -10.36 12.12
C MET A 115 -13.93 -11.47 11.06
N ASN A 116 -15.08 -11.71 10.44
CA ASN A 116 -15.14 -12.46 9.19
C ASN A 116 -14.33 -11.71 8.12
N GLY A 117 -13.62 -12.44 7.26
CA GLY A 117 -12.71 -11.88 6.25
C GLY A 117 -13.26 -10.64 5.54
N HIS A 118 -12.40 -9.66 5.22
CA HIS A 118 -12.88 -8.53 4.40
C HIS A 118 -13.10 -8.98 2.97
N THR A 119 -14.25 -8.59 2.44
CA THR A 119 -14.62 -8.77 1.04
C THR A 119 -14.50 -7.41 0.36
N TYR A 120 -13.68 -7.35 -0.69
CA TYR A 120 -13.46 -6.15 -1.47
C TYR A 120 -14.08 -6.32 -2.84
N ASN A 121 -14.98 -5.42 -3.23
CA ASN A 121 -15.49 -5.37 -4.59
C ASN A 121 -14.48 -4.60 -5.45
N VAL A 122 -13.95 -5.26 -6.48
CA VAL A 122 -13.01 -4.69 -7.42
C VAL A 122 -13.74 -4.40 -8.72
N TYR A 123 -13.90 -3.12 -9.01
CA TYR A 123 -14.59 -2.61 -10.19
C TYR A 123 -13.58 -2.34 -11.32
N PRO A 124 -13.99 -2.51 -12.59
CA PRO A 124 -13.21 -2.03 -13.72
C PRO A 124 -13.07 -0.50 -13.65
N GLU A 125 -11.86 0.01 -13.88
CA GLU A 125 -11.67 1.44 -14.02
C GLU A 125 -12.14 1.92 -15.41
N PRO A 126 -12.73 3.13 -15.50
CA PRO A 126 -13.08 3.70 -16.80
C PRO A 126 -11.80 3.95 -17.63
N SER A 127 -11.91 3.91 -18.95
CA SER A 127 -10.79 4.19 -19.86
C SER A 127 -10.19 5.59 -19.68
N SER A 128 -10.94 6.53 -19.12
CA SER A 128 -10.51 7.88 -18.75
C SER A 128 -9.88 7.98 -17.34
N SER A 129 -9.67 6.84 -16.65
CA SER A 129 -9.04 6.82 -15.33
C SER A 129 -7.65 7.45 -15.39
N THR A 130 -7.34 8.23 -14.35
CA THR A 130 -6.08 8.96 -14.22
C THR A 130 -5.00 8.12 -13.56
N SER A 131 -5.32 6.88 -13.17
CA SER A 131 -4.41 6.03 -12.38
C SER A 131 -4.32 4.61 -12.96
N PRO A 132 -3.92 4.45 -14.23
CA PRO A 132 -3.87 3.14 -14.88
C PRO A 132 -2.93 2.15 -14.18
N SER A 133 -1.93 2.63 -13.43
CA SER A 133 -1.07 1.75 -12.62
C SER A 133 -1.78 1.09 -11.44
N ALA A 134 -2.91 1.66 -10.99
CA ALA A 134 -3.73 1.17 -9.89
C ALA A 134 -4.98 0.38 -10.36
N ASP A 135 -5.15 0.13 -11.67
CA ASP A 135 -6.27 -0.65 -12.21
C ASP A 135 -6.12 -2.15 -11.89
N LEU A 136 -6.48 -2.51 -10.66
CA LEU A 136 -6.41 -3.88 -10.16
C LEU A 136 -7.27 -4.84 -11.01
N TYR A 137 -8.41 -4.37 -11.49
CA TYR A 137 -9.32 -5.20 -12.28
C TYR A 137 -8.63 -5.70 -13.54
N LYS A 138 -8.06 -4.76 -14.32
CA LYS A 138 -7.31 -5.06 -15.54
C LYS A 138 -6.09 -5.92 -15.27
N HIS A 139 -5.22 -5.48 -14.36
CA HIS A 139 -3.91 -6.10 -14.17
C HIS A 139 -4.03 -7.52 -13.64
N LEU A 140 -4.97 -7.76 -12.72
CA LEU A 140 -5.18 -9.09 -12.17
C LEU A 140 -5.74 -10.05 -13.22
N LEU A 141 -6.74 -9.66 -14.01
CA LEU A 141 -7.31 -10.53 -15.05
C LEU A 141 -6.28 -10.86 -16.13
N ASN A 142 -5.51 -9.87 -16.59
CA ASN A 142 -4.44 -10.10 -17.56
C ASN A 142 -3.39 -11.10 -17.05
N TRP A 143 -3.02 -10.98 -15.76
CA TRP A 143 -2.10 -11.92 -15.13
C TRP A 143 -2.67 -13.34 -15.04
N LEU A 144 -3.94 -13.48 -14.62
CA LEU A 144 -4.60 -14.77 -14.50
C LEU A 144 -4.78 -15.47 -15.86
N ASP A 145 -5.16 -14.71 -16.89
CA ASP A 145 -5.30 -15.20 -18.27
C ASP A 145 -3.95 -15.66 -18.84
N PHE A 146 -2.90 -14.87 -18.61
CA PHE A 146 -1.54 -15.22 -19.03
C PHE A 146 -1.04 -16.48 -18.34
N CYS A 147 -1.23 -16.60 -17.02
CA CYS A 147 -0.84 -17.79 -16.27
C CYS A 147 -1.53 -19.05 -16.78
N GLU A 148 -2.85 -19.01 -16.94
CA GLU A 148 -3.62 -20.16 -17.39
C GLU A 148 -3.19 -20.63 -18.78
N THR A 149 -2.94 -19.67 -19.69
CA THR A 149 -2.61 -19.95 -21.10
C THR A 149 -1.15 -20.39 -21.29
N HIS A 150 -0.20 -19.72 -20.63
CA HIS A 150 1.23 -19.86 -20.95
C HIS A 150 2.07 -20.51 -19.85
N LEU A 151 1.62 -20.52 -18.59
CA LEU A 151 2.44 -21.00 -17.47
C LEU A 151 1.91 -22.30 -16.85
N LEU A 152 0.59 -22.40 -16.65
CA LEU A 152 -0.06 -23.53 -16.00
C LEU A 152 -0.48 -24.61 -17.00
N GLY A 153 -0.96 -24.20 -18.19
CA GLY A 153 -1.55 -25.13 -19.16
C GLY A 153 -2.81 -25.84 -18.66
N ARG A 154 -3.40 -25.35 -17.56
CA ARG A 154 -4.60 -25.88 -16.92
C ARG A 154 -5.42 -24.76 -16.28
N PRO A 155 -6.73 -24.96 -16.06
CA PRO A 155 -7.53 -24.05 -15.25
C PRO A 155 -6.97 -23.88 -13.83
N TRP A 156 -7.26 -22.72 -13.23
CA TRP A 156 -6.89 -22.41 -11.84
C TRP A 156 -7.64 -23.31 -10.84
N HIS A 157 -6.92 -23.83 -9.86
CA HIS A 157 -7.49 -24.56 -8.73
C HIS A 157 -7.69 -23.61 -7.54
N PRO A 158 -8.75 -23.76 -6.72
CA PRO A 158 -9.00 -22.87 -5.58
C PRO A 158 -7.84 -22.75 -4.57
N SER A 159 -7.00 -23.79 -4.46
CA SER A 159 -5.83 -23.77 -3.58
C SER A 159 -4.60 -23.08 -4.18
N ASP A 160 -4.58 -22.80 -5.48
CA ASP A 160 -3.41 -22.19 -6.12
C ASP A 160 -3.20 -20.76 -5.58
N HIS A 161 -1.94 -20.38 -5.38
CA HIS A 161 -1.58 -19.01 -5.05
C HIS A 161 -1.71 -18.14 -6.30
N VAL A 162 -2.41 -17.01 -6.18
CA VAL A 162 -2.54 -16.03 -7.27
C VAL A 162 -1.18 -15.42 -7.62
N PHE A 163 -0.29 -15.31 -6.63
CA PHE A 163 1.08 -14.84 -6.80
C PHE A 163 2.07 -15.94 -6.40
N PRO A 164 2.21 -16.99 -7.24
CA PRO A 164 3.02 -18.15 -6.92
C PRO A 164 4.52 -17.85 -7.07
N HIS A 165 5.35 -18.74 -6.55
CA HIS A 165 6.77 -18.73 -6.83
C HIS A 165 6.99 -19.02 -8.32
N PHE A 166 7.76 -18.16 -8.98
CA PHE A 166 8.17 -18.34 -10.37
C PHE A 166 9.69 -18.31 -10.46
N GLY A 167 10.27 -19.43 -10.89
CA GLY A 167 11.67 -19.59 -11.25
C GLY A 167 11.78 -19.98 -12.72
N LYS A 168 12.48 -21.09 -13.02
CA LYS A 168 12.43 -21.71 -14.36
C LYS A 168 11.02 -22.24 -14.70
N HIS A 169 10.27 -22.63 -13.66
CA HIS A 169 8.90 -23.10 -13.74
C HIS A 169 8.04 -22.36 -12.69
N ILE A 170 6.73 -22.32 -12.92
CA ILE A 170 5.76 -21.78 -11.96
C ILE A 170 5.33 -22.89 -11.00
N HIS A 171 5.25 -22.57 -9.71
CA HIS A 171 4.83 -23.49 -8.65
C HIS A 171 3.56 -22.96 -7.97
N PRO A 172 2.36 -23.22 -8.54
CA PRO A 172 1.10 -22.64 -8.04
C PRO A 172 0.79 -22.97 -6.57
N GLU A 173 1.26 -24.12 -6.08
CA GLU A 173 1.15 -24.56 -4.69
C GLU A 173 2.05 -23.81 -3.72
N THR A 174 3.06 -23.09 -4.22
CA THR A 174 4.05 -22.38 -3.41
C THR A 174 3.93 -20.87 -3.63
N ASN A 175 3.81 -20.11 -2.55
CA ASN A 175 3.80 -18.65 -2.62
C ASN A 175 5.17 -18.08 -2.96
N VAL A 176 5.21 -16.93 -3.64
CA VAL A 176 6.45 -16.17 -3.82
C VAL A 176 7.03 -15.70 -2.48
N SER A 177 8.34 -15.81 -2.31
CA SER A 177 9.01 -15.40 -1.07
C SER A 177 9.04 -13.87 -0.91
N ALA A 178 9.06 -13.41 0.34
CA ALA A 178 9.15 -11.98 0.65
C ALA A 178 10.46 -11.36 0.10
N ASP A 179 11.57 -12.12 0.14
CA ASP A 179 12.87 -11.65 -0.36
C ASP A 179 12.86 -11.49 -1.88
N ALA A 180 12.22 -12.43 -2.59
CA ALA A 180 12.04 -12.33 -4.04
C ALA A 180 11.20 -11.10 -4.42
N ILE A 181 10.14 -10.80 -3.65
CA ILE A 181 9.33 -9.60 -3.91
C ILE A 181 10.09 -8.32 -3.57
N SER A 182 10.79 -8.25 -2.44
CA SER A 182 11.59 -7.07 -2.10
C SER A 182 12.63 -6.80 -3.19
N LYS A 183 13.32 -7.85 -3.65
CA LYS A 183 14.25 -7.76 -4.79
C LYS A 183 13.54 -7.25 -6.05
N LEU A 184 12.38 -7.80 -6.39
CA LEU A 184 11.61 -7.38 -7.56
C LEU A 184 11.18 -5.90 -7.48
N ILE A 185 10.73 -5.43 -6.31
CA ILE A 185 10.35 -4.02 -6.10
C ILE A 185 11.54 -3.11 -6.35
N THR A 186 12.67 -3.41 -5.73
CA THR A 186 13.88 -2.61 -5.83
C THR A 186 14.40 -2.60 -7.27
N GLU A 187 14.43 -3.74 -7.97
CA GLU A 187 14.82 -3.82 -9.38
C GLU A 187 13.88 -3.02 -10.30
N MET A 188 12.56 -3.17 -10.14
CA MET A 188 11.57 -2.46 -10.96
C MET A 188 11.60 -0.94 -10.73
N ALA A 189 11.79 -0.52 -9.48
CA ALA A 189 11.91 0.89 -9.13
C ALA A 189 13.22 1.53 -9.64
N MET A 190 14.35 0.82 -9.50
CA MET A 190 15.63 1.27 -10.05
C MET A 190 15.58 1.38 -11.58
N ALA A 191 15.03 0.37 -12.27
CA ALA A 191 14.93 0.38 -13.72
C ALA A 191 14.01 1.49 -14.25
N ALA A 192 13.06 1.95 -13.43
CA ALA A 192 12.19 3.08 -13.73
C ALA A 192 12.77 4.44 -13.27
N ASN A 193 14.00 4.48 -12.75
CA ASN A 193 14.65 5.67 -12.20
C ASN A 193 13.82 6.38 -11.12
N VAL A 194 13.21 5.61 -10.21
CA VAL A 194 12.51 6.17 -9.05
C VAL A 194 13.51 6.44 -7.92
N THR A 195 13.49 7.65 -7.38
CA THR A 195 14.34 8.05 -6.26
C THR A 195 14.05 7.23 -5.00
N GLY A 196 15.10 6.76 -4.30
CA GLY A 196 14.96 5.96 -3.08
C GLY A 196 14.45 4.54 -3.31
N ALA A 197 14.66 3.97 -4.51
CA ALA A 197 14.23 2.63 -4.89
C ALA A 197 14.70 1.52 -3.92
N GLU A 198 15.87 1.68 -3.32
CA GLU A 198 16.46 0.79 -2.32
C GLU A 198 15.74 0.80 -0.96
N LEU A 199 14.99 1.87 -0.67
CA LEU A 199 14.19 2.02 0.54
C LEU A 199 12.79 1.44 0.38
N PHE A 200 12.39 1.14 -0.85
CA PHE A 200 11.07 0.59 -1.10
C PHE A 200 10.95 -0.83 -0.57
N THR A 201 9.90 -1.00 0.22
CA THR A 201 9.42 -2.30 0.66
C THR A 201 7.98 -2.45 0.20
N THR A 202 7.45 -3.65 0.30
CA THR A 202 6.03 -3.94 0.09
C THR A 202 5.10 -3.16 1.00
N HIS A 203 5.59 -2.68 2.14
CA HIS A 203 4.85 -1.80 3.03
C HIS A 203 4.50 -0.45 2.36
N CYS A 204 5.34 -0.01 1.41
CA CYS A 204 5.14 1.22 0.67
C CYS A 204 3.85 1.20 -0.17
N PHE A 205 3.41 0.06 -0.71
CA PHE A 205 2.14 -0.02 -1.44
C PHE A 205 0.94 0.29 -0.53
N ARG A 206 0.91 -0.33 0.65
CA ARG A 206 -0.15 -0.12 1.65
C ARG A 206 -0.17 1.32 2.12
N ARG A 207 1.01 1.92 2.36
CA ARG A 207 1.12 3.32 2.78
C ARG A 207 0.69 4.28 1.66
N GLY A 208 1.29 4.16 0.48
CA GLY A 208 1.01 5.00 -0.67
C GLY A 208 -0.44 4.94 -1.13
N GLY A 209 -1.04 3.74 -1.15
CA GLY A 209 -2.45 3.57 -1.48
C GLY A 209 -3.39 4.23 -0.47
N ALA A 210 -3.08 4.10 0.84
CA ALA A 210 -3.86 4.73 1.90
C ALA A 210 -3.76 6.25 1.87
N GLN A 211 -2.54 6.80 1.69
CA GLN A 211 -2.30 8.23 1.53
C GLN A 211 -2.98 8.77 0.27
N TYR A 212 -2.90 8.03 -0.85
CA TYR A 212 -3.58 8.42 -2.09
C TYR A 212 -5.08 8.54 -1.85
N ARG A 213 -5.75 7.50 -1.35
CA ARG A 213 -7.20 7.57 -1.09
C ARG A 213 -7.56 8.59 -0.03
N PHE A 214 -6.70 8.88 0.94
CA PHE A 214 -7.01 9.86 1.99
C PHE A 214 -6.79 11.31 1.53
N MET A 215 -5.73 11.59 0.77
CA MET A 215 -5.23 12.96 0.53
C MET A 215 -5.10 13.31 -0.95
N PHE A 216 -4.52 12.42 -1.75
CA PHE A 216 -4.07 12.76 -3.11
C PHE A 216 -5.05 12.36 -4.22
N ALA A 217 -6.06 11.55 -3.91
CA ALA A 217 -7.15 11.28 -4.82
C ALA A 217 -7.89 12.58 -5.15
N ARG A 218 -8.49 12.64 -6.34
CA ARG A 218 -9.31 13.78 -6.75
C ARG A 218 -10.39 14.06 -5.72
N VAL A 219 -10.80 15.31 -5.61
CA VAL A 219 -11.94 15.70 -4.78
C VAL A 219 -13.16 14.85 -5.16
N GLY A 220 -13.91 14.41 -4.15
CA GLY A 220 -15.00 13.43 -4.32
C GLY A 220 -14.57 11.95 -4.45
N GLN A 221 -13.30 11.67 -4.76
CA GLN A 221 -12.75 10.31 -4.78
C GLN A 221 -11.94 9.98 -3.51
N ARG A 222 -11.71 10.97 -2.65
CA ARG A 222 -11.07 10.82 -1.35
C ARG A 222 -11.95 10.02 -0.38
N TRP A 223 -11.32 9.31 0.54
CA TRP A 223 -11.98 8.43 1.49
C TRP A 223 -11.92 9.01 2.89
N THR A 224 -13.04 8.91 3.60
CA THR A 224 -13.10 9.29 5.02
C THR A 224 -12.18 8.41 5.85
N LEU A 225 -11.70 8.92 6.99
CA LEU A 225 -10.85 8.15 7.91
C LEU A 225 -11.50 6.83 8.35
N ALA A 226 -12.83 6.81 8.50
CA ALA A 226 -13.59 5.59 8.80
C ALA A 226 -13.46 4.55 7.68
N ARG A 227 -13.58 4.97 6.42
CA ARG A 227 -13.40 4.10 5.25
C ARG A 227 -11.95 3.63 5.13
N ILE A 228 -10.96 4.50 5.33
CA ILE A 228 -9.53 4.12 5.37
C ILE A 228 -9.33 3.02 6.42
N ARG A 229 -9.80 3.26 7.65
CA ARG A 229 -9.68 2.34 8.79
C ARG A 229 -10.29 0.97 8.50
N TRP A 230 -11.49 0.94 7.91
CA TRP A 230 -12.16 -0.30 7.53
C TRP A 230 -11.36 -1.02 6.43
N TRP A 231 -11.01 -0.31 5.36
CA TRP A 231 -10.40 -0.92 4.18
C TRP A 231 -9.05 -1.58 4.47
N GLY A 232 -8.15 -0.88 5.17
CA GLY A 232 -6.84 -1.46 5.51
C GLY A 232 -6.84 -2.37 6.74
N GLY A 233 -8.02 -2.73 7.28
CA GLY A 233 -8.16 -3.71 8.35
C GLY A 233 -7.47 -3.28 9.65
N TRP A 234 -7.67 -2.03 10.07
CA TRP A 234 -7.24 -1.56 11.39
C TRP A 234 -8.25 -1.99 12.46
N ALA A 235 -7.76 -2.50 13.60
CA ALA A 235 -8.63 -3.02 14.65
C ALA A 235 -9.38 -1.88 15.38
N LEU A 236 -10.56 -2.18 15.95
CA LEU A 236 -11.37 -1.22 16.72
C LEU A 236 -10.63 -0.62 17.94
N GLY A 237 -9.65 -1.33 18.51
CA GLY A 237 -8.80 -0.83 19.60
C GLY A 237 -7.48 -0.18 19.19
N GLU A 238 -7.16 -0.12 17.90
CA GLU A 238 -5.95 0.56 17.42
C GLU A 238 -6.11 2.08 17.56
N LYS A 239 -5.14 2.75 18.19
CA LYS A 239 -5.24 4.19 18.49
C LYS A 239 -5.39 4.97 17.18
N ARG A 240 -6.37 5.88 17.13
CA ARG A 240 -6.59 6.77 15.98
C ARG A 240 -5.31 7.52 15.60
N ASP A 241 -4.54 7.96 16.59
CA ASP A 241 -3.27 8.67 16.39
C ASP A 241 -2.22 7.85 15.64
N THR A 242 -2.25 6.52 15.76
CA THR A 242 -1.35 5.64 15.02
C THR A 242 -1.72 5.60 13.54
N LEU A 243 -3.01 5.57 13.22
CA LEU A 243 -3.47 5.67 11.84
C LEU A 243 -3.18 7.05 11.25
N ILE A 244 -3.39 8.12 12.02
CA ILE A 244 -3.11 9.48 11.56
C ILE A 244 -1.61 9.65 11.31
N ARG A 245 -0.73 9.25 12.25
CA ARG A 245 0.72 9.24 12.03
C ARG A 245 1.11 8.40 10.82
N TYR A 246 0.51 7.23 10.64
CA TYR A 246 0.75 6.41 9.46
C TYR A 246 0.49 7.14 8.13
N LEU A 247 -0.57 7.94 8.09
CA LEU A 247 -0.96 8.73 6.92
C LEU A 247 -0.09 9.99 6.77
N LEU A 248 0.29 10.64 7.88
CA LEU A 248 0.96 11.95 7.90
C LEU A 248 2.49 11.93 8.06
N ASP A 249 3.11 10.87 8.59
CA ASP A 249 4.55 10.81 8.92
C ASP A 249 5.49 11.02 7.72
N GLU A 250 4.99 11.03 6.48
CA GLU A 250 5.78 11.34 5.27
C GLU A 250 5.66 12.83 4.87
N LEU A 251 4.70 13.59 5.39
CA LEU A 251 4.53 15.02 5.08
C LEU A 251 5.54 15.90 5.78
N TYR A 252 6.04 15.47 6.95
CA TYR A 252 7.02 16.25 7.70
C TYR A 252 8.31 16.53 6.89
N THR A 253 8.56 15.76 5.83
CA THR A 253 9.71 15.95 4.93
C THR A 253 9.41 16.73 3.65
N TYR A 254 8.15 17.11 3.38
CA TYR A 254 7.75 17.80 2.13
C TYR A 254 7.12 19.18 2.34
N GLU A 255 6.83 19.57 3.58
CA GLU A 255 6.27 20.88 3.91
C GLU A 255 7.41 21.90 4.13
N GLU A 256 7.91 22.52 3.06
CA GLU A 256 9.03 23.48 3.15
C GLU A 256 8.64 24.97 3.07
N ASP A 257 7.37 25.33 2.87
CA ASP A 257 6.91 26.72 3.01
C ASP A 257 5.41 26.81 3.32
N HIS A 258 5.07 27.58 4.36
CA HIS A 258 3.72 27.86 4.81
C HIS A 258 3.51 29.33 5.13
N SER A 259 4.44 30.22 4.73
CA SER A 259 4.39 31.64 5.08
C SER A 259 3.06 32.30 4.69
N ASP A 260 2.45 31.82 3.60
CA ASP A 260 1.25 32.40 3.00
C ASP A 260 -0.03 31.58 3.26
N ALA A 261 0.01 30.59 4.15
CA ALA A 261 -1.15 29.70 4.42
C ALA A 261 -2.39 30.44 4.97
N LEU A 262 -2.22 31.66 5.51
CA LEU A 262 -3.30 32.52 5.97
C LEU A 262 -3.66 33.64 5.00
N ASN A 263 -3.04 33.70 3.80
CA ASN A 263 -3.33 34.73 2.82
C ASN A 263 -4.77 34.54 2.28
N PRO A 264 -5.72 35.44 2.58
CA PRO A 264 -7.10 35.30 2.12
C PRO A 264 -7.24 35.45 0.60
N ALA A 265 -6.22 35.99 -0.07
CA ALA A 265 -6.10 36.11 -1.52
C ALA A 265 -5.14 35.07 -2.13
N GLY A 266 -4.59 34.17 -1.30
CA GLY A 266 -3.59 33.18 -1.70
C GLY A 266 -4.14 32.20 -2.72
N GLN A 267 -3.78 32.42 -3.98
CA GLN A 267 -4.04 31.56 -5.12
C GLN A 267 -3.15 30.31 -5.07
N ASP A 268 -2.97 29.73 -3.89
CA ASP A 268 -2.13 28.55 -3.64
C ASP A 268 -2.86 27.24 -4.01
N ILE A 269 -3.69 27.37 -5.05
CA ILE A 269 -4.63 26.38 -5.60
C ILE A 269 -3.86 25.24 -6.30
N ALA A 270 -2.61 25.50 -6.70
CA ALA A 270 -1.77 24.54 -7.41
C ALA A 270 -0.70 23.86 -6.53
N ALA A 271 -0.31 24.45 -5.39
CA ALA A 271 0.86 23.95 -4.63
C ALA A 271 0.50 22.89 -3.58
N SER A 272 -0.68 22.98 -2.95
CA SER A 272 -1.10 21.99 -1.95
C SER A 272 -1.98 20.91 -2.59
N GLY A 273 -1.36 19.87 -3.15
CA GLY A 273 -2.06 18.64 -3.59
C GLY A 273 -2.77 17.85 -2.46
N SER A 274 -3.15 18.52 -1.37
CA SER A 274 -3.56 17.97 -0.08
C SER A 274 -5.07 18.16 0.19
N HIS A 275 -5.51 17.61 1.33
CA HIS A 275 -6.89 17.47 1.80
C HIS A 275 -7.72 18.78 1.77
N ALA A 276 -7.07 19.96 1.84
CA ALA A 276 -7.72 21.25 2.03
C ALA A 276 -8.34 21.90 0.77
N GLY A 277 -8.04 21.43 -0.44
CA GLY A 277 -8.61 21.99 -1.69
C GLY A 277 -10.13 21.81 -1.88
N GLU A 278 -10.76 20.99 -1.03
CA GLU A 278 -12.19 20.62 -1.12
C GLU A 278 -13.14 21.83 -0.97
N LYS A 279 -12.68 22.87 -0.28
CA LYS A 279 -13.49 24.07 -0.02
C LYS A 279 -13.69 24.93 -1.26
N PHE A 280 -12.80 24.87 -2.26
CA PHE A 280 -12.86 25.73 -3.45
C PHE A 280 -13.65 25.10 -4.61
N GLU A 281 -13.51 23.79 -4.85
CA GLU A 281 -14.28 23.10 -5.91
C GLU A 281 -15.78 22.97 -5.60
N GLN A 282 -16.15 23.09 -4.32
CA GLN A 282 -17.55 23.14 -3.89
C GLN A 282 -18.10 24.58 -3.77
N LEU A 283 -17.29 25.61 -4.07
CA LEU A 283 -17.83 26.96 -4.11
C LEU A 283 -18.83 27.06 -5.26
N PRO A 284 -20.02 27.63 -5.02
CA PRO A 284 -20.90 27.98 -6.13
C PRO A 284 -20.13 28.90 -7.07
N VAL A 285 -20.20 28.62 -8.38
CA VAL A 285 -19.60 29.47 -9.42
C VAL A 285 -19.99 30.92 -9.13
N THR A 286 -19.00 31.79 -8.97
CA THR A 286 -19.26 33.18 -8.65
C THR A 286 -19.95 33.87 -9.82
N ALA A 287 -20.69 34.95 -9.53
CA ALA A 287 -21.30 35.75 -10.58
C ALA A 287 -20.25 36.32 -11.57
N ALA A 288 -19.02 36.55 -11.10
CA ALA A 288 -17.91 37.02 -11.94
C ALA A 288 -17.44 35.92 -12.91
N GLU A 289 -17.18 34.72 -12.41
CA GLU A 289 -16.79 33.56 -13.24
C GLU A 289 -17.91 33.20 -14.24
N THR A 290 -19.16 33.26 -13.81
CA THR A 290 -20.33 33.07 -14.68
C THR A 290 -20.31 34.11 -15.81
N ARG A 291 -20.14 35.40 -15.49
CA ARG A 291 -20.05 36.47 -16.51
C ARG A 291 -18.88 36.24 -17.49
N GLN A 292 -17.74 35.76 -17.00
CA GLN A 292 -16.59 35.47 -17.84
C GLN A 292 -16.86 34.29 -18.79
N LEU A 293 -17.39 33.18 -18.28
CA LEU A 293 -17.78 32.00 -19.07
C LEU A 293 -18.79 32.35 -20.15
N PHE A 294 -19.85 33.09 -19.81
CA PHE A 294 -20.83 33.56 -20.78
C PHE A 294 -20.22 34.52 -21.80
N GLY A 295 -19.29 35.38 -21.39
CA GLY A 295 -18.55 36.26 -22.29
C GLY A 295 -17.66 35.50 -23.27
N GLU A 296 -16.95 34.46 -22.81
CA GLU A 296 -16.12 33.60 -23.66
C GLU A 296 -16.95 32.77 -24.64
N PHE A 297 -18.04 32.18 -24.15
CA PHE A 297 -18.99 31.45 -24.98
C PHE A 297 -19.57 32.36 -26.06
N GLY A 298 -20.01 33.58 -25.69
CA GLY A 298 -20.49 34.58 -26.64
C GLY A 298 -19.46 34.92 -27.71
N ARG A 299 -18.19 35.16 -27.33
CA ARG A 299 -17.09 35.41 -28.29
C ARG A 299 -16.80 34.22 -29.19
N HIS A 300 -16.95 32.98 -28.70
CA HIS A 300 -16.77 31.79 -29.50
C HIS A 300 -17.87 31.63 -30.55
N VAL A 301 -19.14 31.80 -30.13
CA VAL A 301 -20.31 31.76 -31.02
C VAL A 301 -20.23 32.86 -32.08
N MET A 302 -19.84 34.08 -31.71
CA MET A 302 -19.67 35.18 -32.68
C MET A 302 -18.60 34.89 -33.73
N ARG A 303 -17.44 34.35 -33.32
CA ARG A 303 -16.39 33.94 -34.27
C ARG A 303 -16.83 32.82 -35.22
N GLN A 304 -17.61 31.86 -34.73
CA GLN A 304 -18.20 30.82 -35.56
C GLN A 304 -19.18 31.41 -36.59
N LEU A 305 -20.02 32.35 -36.18
CA LEU A 305 -20.96 33.07 -37.05
C LEU A 305 -20.26 33.90 -38.13
N GLU A 306 -19.22 34.66 -37.76
CA GLU A 306 -18.40 35.43 -38.70
C GLU A 306 -17.75 34.54 -39.75
N SER A 307 -17.17 33.40 -39.34
CA SER A 307 -16.59 32.42 -40.26
C SER A 307 -17.62 31.85 -41.26
N VAL A 308 -18.84 31.58 -40.81
CA VAL A 308 -19.93 31.11 -41.68
C VAL A 308 -20.39 32.21 -42.65
N LEU A 309 -20.40 33.47 -42.22
CA LEU A 309 -20.77 34.60 -43.08
C LEU A 309 -19.68 34.89 -44.12
N GLU A 310 -18.41 34.92 -43.74
CA GLU A 310 -17.28 35.10 -44.66
C GLU A 310 -17.21 33.98 -45.71
N SER A 311 -17.40 32.73 -45.30
CA SER A 311 -17.41 31.58 -46.22
C SER A 311 -18.59 31.60 -47.20
N ARG A 312 -19.70 32.27 -46.85
CA ARG A 312 -20.84 32.48 -47.77
C ARG A 312 -20.64 33.68 -48.69
N LEU A 313 -20.04 34.77 -48.22
CA LEU A 313 -19.78 35.98 -49.02
C LEU A 313 -18.70 35.78 -50.08
N LEU A 314 -17.74 34.86 -49.87
CA LEU A 314 -16.73 34.47 -50.87
C LEU A 314 -17.27 33.47 -51.92
N ARG A 315 -18.53 33.03 -51.79
CA ARG A 315 -19.18 32.04 -52.68
C ARG A 315 -20.33 32.62 -53.49
N THR A 316 -20.36 33.92 -53.74
CA THR A 316 -21.25 34.50 -54.76
C THR A 316 -20.76 34.06 -56.15
N PRO A 317 -21.51 33.21 -56.88
CA PRO A 317 -21.12 32.88 -58.25
C PRO A 317 -21.21 34.15 -59.11
N ALA A 318 -20.13 34.45 -59.83
CA ALA A 318 -20.12 35.51 -60.82
C ALA A 318 -21.29 35.32 -61.79
N ILE A 319 -22.14 36.35 -61.89
CA ILE A 319 -23.26 36.40 -62.83
C ILE A 319 -22.67 36.29 -64.24
N ALA A 320 -22.82 35.12 -64.86
CA ALA A 320 -22.47 34.92 -66.26
C ALA A 320 -23.44 35.71 -67.16
N PRO A 321 -22.96 36.36 -68.23
CA PRO A 321 -23.81 37.10 -69.15
C PRO A 321 -24.76 36.17 -69.90
N SER A 322 -26.03 36.55 -69.94
CA SER A 322 -27.13 35.83 -70.60
C SER A 322 -26.98 35.75 -72.12
N PRO A 323 -27.28 34.59 -72.77
CA PRO A 323 -27.45 34.51 -74.21
C PRO A 323 -28.89 34.92 -74.64
N PRO A 324 -29.09 35.28 -75.92
CA PRO A 324 -30.30 35.94 -76.40
C PRO A 324 -31.47 35.00 -76.67
N TYR A 325 -32.65 35.62 -76.56
CA TYR A 325 -34.01 35.16 -76.82
C TYR A 325 -34.22 34.15 -77.96
N HIS A 326 -35.05 33.14 -77.71
CA HIS A 326 -35.94 32.55 -78.71
C HIS A 326 -37.34 32.30 -78.13
N PRO A 327 -38.43 32.43 -78.94
CA PRO A 327 -39.79 32.54 -78.44
C PRO A 327 -40.60 31.23 -78.53
N LEU A 328 -41.55 31.12 -77.59
CA LEU A 328 -42.88 30.48 -77.67
C LEU A 328 -43.00 28.95 -77.80
N CYS A 329 -43.56 28.32 -76.77
CA CYS A 329 -44.94 27.79 -76.84
C CYS A 329 -45.44 27.30 -75.46
N TYR A 330 -46.63 27.76 -75.07
CA TYR A 330 -47.43 27.27 -73.94
C TYR A 330 -48.05 25.90 -74.25
N PRO A 331 -48.44 25.13 -73.22
CA PRO A 331 -49.88 24.91 -72.98
C PRO A 331 -50.29 24.99 -71.49
N PRO A 332 -51.60 24.92 -71.15
CA PRO A 332 -52.17 25.72 -70.07
C PRO A 332 -52.84 24.96 -68.88
N PHE A 333 -53.03 25.70 -67.77
CA PHE A 333 -54.00 25.56 -66.66
C PHE A 333 -53.97 24.29 -65.75
N PRO A 334 -54.59 24.26 -64.54
CA PRO A 334 -55.50 25.24 -63.91
C PRO A 334 -55.18 25.69 -62.47
N ALA A 335 -55.89 26.74 -62.05
CA ALA A 335 -55.85 27.41 -60.76
C ALA A 335 -56.44 26.58 -59.61
N HIS A 336 -55.82 26.60 -58.43
CA HIS A 336 -56.52 26.43 -57.14
C HIS A 336 -55.80 27.14 -55.96
N ALA A 337 -56.59 28.01 -55.32
CA ALA A 337 -56.71 28.28 -53.89
C ALA A 337 -55.47 28.65 -53.03
N LEU A 338 -55.44 29.94 -52.67
CA LEU A 338 -54.78 30.51 -51.50
C LEU A 338 -55.21 29.82 -50.20
N VAL A 339 -54.25 29.28 -49.44
CA VAL A 339 -54.41 28.96 -48.02
C VAL A 339 -53.21 29.55 -47.26
N HIS A 340 -53.49 30.53 -46.41
CA HIS A 340 -52.56 31.09 -45.43
C HIS A 340 -52.27 30.08 -44.31
N PRO A 341 -51.00 29.83 -43.92
CA PRO A 341 -50.70 29.14 -42.67
C PRO A 341 -50.72 30.13 -41.49
N LYS A 342 -51.48 29.77 -40.45
CA LYS A 342 -51.53 30.46 -39.16
C LYS A 342 -50.23 30.23 -38.38
N SER A 343 -49.75 31.31 -37.76
CA SER A 343 -48.61 31.38 -36.84
C SER A 343 -48.87 30.54 -35.58
N LEU A 344 -47.91 29.68 -35.20
CA LEU A 344 -47.86 28.99 -33.91
C LEU A 344 -46.89 29.75 -33.00
N THR A 345 -47.45 30.54 -32.08
CA THR A 345 -46.71 31.17 -30.98
C THR A 345 -46.84 30.27 -29.76
N TYR A 346 -45.74 29.63 -29.35
CA TYR A 346 -45.67 28.80 -28.15
C TYR A 346 -45.07 29.64 -27.01
N GLN A 347 -45.86 29.95 -25.98
CA GLN A 347 -45.39 30.49 -24.69
C GLN A 347 -45.47 29.39 -23.62
N PRO A 348 -44.46 29.23 -22.76
CA PRO A 348 -44.57 28.36 -21.59
C PRO A 348 -45.11 29.14 -20.39
N GLN A 349 -46.26 28.70 -19.86
CA GLN A 349 -46.80 29.12 -18.56
C GLN A 349 -46.36 28.14 -17.47
N LEU A 350 -45.68 28.66 -16.45
CA LEU A 350 -45.40 28.00 -15.18
C LEU A 350 -46.67 28.04 -14.31
N SER A 351 -47.20 26.88 -13.94
CA SER A 351 -48.21 26.74 -12.89
C SER A 351 -47.65 25.94 -11.71
N TYR A 352 -47.58 26.61 -10.56
CA TYR A 352 -47.33 26.03 -9.25
C TYR A 352 -48.56 25.19 -8.82
N SER A 353 -48.34 23.94 -8.44
CA SER A 353 -49.33 23.10 -7.76
C SER A 353 -48.89 22.90 -6.31
N ASN A 354 -49.58 23.57 -5.40
CA ASN A 354 -49.57 23.29 -3.96
C ASN A 354 -50.44 22.06 -3.69
N SER A 355 -49.89 21.04 -3.02
CA SER A 355 -50.66 19.94 -2.44
C SER A 355 -50.78 20.11 -0.92
N PRO A 356 -51.96 19.83 -0.32
CA PRO A 356 -52.23 20.12 1.08
C PRO A 356 -51.81 18.96 2.01
N VAL A 357 -51.44 19.37 3.21
CA VAL A 357 -51.29 18.56 4.42
C VAL A 357 -52.67 18.07 4.88
N TYR A 358 -52.85 16.77 5.07
CA TYR A 358 -53.93 16.23 5.89
C TYR A 358 -53.40 15.13 6.82
N SER A 359 -53.48 15.45 8.11
CA SER A 359 -53.33 14.59 9.27
C SER A 359 -54.69 13.98 9.65
N GLN A 360 -54.70 12.68 9.97
CA GLN A 360 -55.83 11.96 10.58
C GLN A 360 -55.28 10.71 11.33
N PRO A 361 -56.03 10.12 12.29
CA PRO A 361 -55.52 9.83 13.62
C PRO A 361 -55.53 8.34 14.02
N LEU A 362 -54.93 8.08 15.18
CA LEU A 362 -54.99 6.85 15.98
C LEU A 362 -56.42 6.38 16.27
N GLY A 363 -56.67 5.07 16.15
CA GLY A 363 -57.88 4.45 16.69
C GLY A 363 -58.00 2.93 16.48
N TYR A 364 -57.71 2.18 17.56
CA TYR A 364 -58.32 0.93 18.04
C TYR A 364 -58.27 -0.41 17.25
N LEU A 365 -57.79 -1.41 17.98
CA LEU A 365 -57.82 -2.87 17.79
C LEU A 365 -59.24 -3.46 17.65
N PRO A 366 -59.36 -4.66 17.06
CA PRO A 366 -59.70 -5.80 17.91
C PRO A 366 -58.88 -7.09 17.65
N SER A 367 -58.87 -7.91 18.71
CA SER A 367 -58.27 -9.25 18.88
C SER A 367 -59.12 -10.38 18.23
N LEU A 368 -58.59 -11.61 18.32
CA LEU A 368 -59.08 -12.96 17.92
C LEU A 368 -58.40 -13.49 16.63
N ASP A 369 -57.93 -14.74 16.54
CA ASP A 369 -57.67 -15.81 17.49
C ASP A 369 -56.93 -16.94 16.72
N SER A 370 -56.09 -17.69 17.46
CA SER A 370 -55.73 -19.13 17.29
C SER A 370 -55.29 -19.76 15.94
N ASP A 371 -53.98 -20.12 15.87
CA ASP A 371 -53.35 -21.41 15.49
C ASP A 371 -53.60 -22.13 14.14
N PRO A 372 -52.78 -23.14 13.74
CA PRO A 372 -51.40 -23.48 14.14
C PRO A 372 -50.42 -23.66 12.95
N THR A 373 -49.14 -23.70 13.31
CA THR A 373 -48.00 -24.04 12.45
C THR A 373 -47.82 -25.56 12.28
N PRO A 374 -47.13 -26.02 11.22
CA PRO A 374 -46.38 -27.27 11.29
C PRO A 374 -44.87 -27.03 11.11
N HIS A 375 -44.13 -27.59 12.08
CA HIS A 375 -42.83 -28.24 11.99
C HIS A 375 -41.93 -28.01 10.76
N ASN A 376 -40.68 -27.60 11.01
CA ASN A 376 -39.54 -28.51 10.79
C ASN A 376 -38.26 -27.99 11.48
N PHE A 377 -37.86 -28.70 12.53
CA PHE A 377 -36.55 -28.61 13.17
C PHE A 377 -35.50 -29.25 12.26
N TRP A 378 -34.49 -28.48 11.87
CA TRP A 378 -33.25 -29.01 11.30
C TRP A 378 -32.31 -29.41 12.45
N GLN A 379 -32.11 -30.72 12.63
CA GLN A 379 -31.02 -31.27 13.45
C GLN A 379 -29.75 -31.40 12.60
N PRO A 380 -28.55 -31.05 13.12
CA PRO A 380 -27.30 -31.31 12.43
C PRO A 380 -26.87 -32.79 12.60
N PRO A 381 -26.20 -33.39 11.59
CA PRO A 381 -25.84 -34.80 11.61
C PRO A 381 -24.71 -35.11 12.60
N ALA A 382 -24.84 -36.27 13.24
CA ALA A 382 -23.90 -36.85 14.17
C ALA A 382 -22.55 -37.19 13.49
N MET A 383 -21.47 -36.81 14.17
CA MET A 383 -20.09 -37.20 13.84
C MET A 383 -19.84 -38.67 14.26
N PRO A 384 -19.25 -39.52 13.40
CA PRO A 384 -18.76 -40.82 13.84
C PRO A 384 -17.44 -40.68 14.62
N SER A 385 -17.37 -41.44 15.72
CA SER A 385 -16.20 -41.57 16.60
C SER A 385 -15.01 -42.26 15.89
N PRO A 386 -13.76 -41.99 16.33
CA PRO A 386 -12.57 -42.49 15.65
C PRO A 386 -12.25 -43.94 16.03
N THR A 387 -12.20 -44.81 15.03
CA THR A 387 -11.71 -46.18 15.15
C THR A 387 -10.19 -46.19 15.33
N LEU A 388 -9.76 -46.86 16.39
CA LEU A 388 -8.38 -47.20 16.74
C LEU A 388 -7.65 -47.87 15.56
N TRP A 389 -6.62 -47.22 15.03
CA TRP A 389 -5.63 -47.85 14.16
C TRP A 389 -4.53 -48.49 15.01
N GLN A 390 -4.48 -49.81 14.98
CA GLN A 390 -3.40 -50.63 15.53
C GLN A 390 -2.07 -50.30 14.81
N ARG A 391 -1.02 -50.11 15.62
CA ARG A 391 0.37 -50.02 15.19
C ARG A 391 0.81 -51.38 14.63
N SER A 392 1.09 -51.44 13.34
CA SER A 392 1.95 -52.50 12.77
C SER A 392 3.41 -52.08 12.87
N ILE A 393 4.17 -52.94 13.54
CA ILE A 393 5.62 -52.90 13.71
C ILE A 393 6.23 -53.50 12.44
N CYS A 394 7.04 -52.73 11.71
CA CYS A 394 7.95 -53.28 10.71
C CYS A 394 9.38 -53.08 11.19
N SER A 395 10.04 -54.21 11.49
CA SER A 395 11.48 -54.33 11.70
C SER A 395 12.25 -54.19 10.37
N PRO A 396 13.53 -53.79 10.40
CA PRO A 396 14.35 -53.60 9.21
C PRO A 396 15.13 -54.87 8.85
N PRO A 397 15.60 -55.03 7.59
CA PRO A 397 16.74 -55.87 7.31
C PRO A 397 18.05 -55.07 7.26
N SER A 398 19.02 -55.72 7.87
CA SER A 398 20.41 -55.44 8.19
C SER A 398 21.39 -55.50 7.02
N LEU A 399 22.47 -54.69 7.13
CA LEU A 399 23.93 -54.99 6.92
C LEU A 399 24.36 -55.58 5.55
N ASN A 400 25.47 -55.26 4.88
CA ASN A 400 26.71 -54.49 5.05
C ASN A 400 27.51 -54.72 3.70
N PRO A 401 28.83 -54.49 3.57
CA PRO A 401 29.58 -53.24 3.55
C PRO A 401 30.51 -53.15 2.30
N VAL A 402 30.96 -51.95 1.89
CA VAL A 402 32.23 -51.83 1.13
C VAL A 402 32.99 -50.59 1.61
N LEU A 403 34.24 -50.83 1.97
CA LEU A 403 35.24 -49.91 2.52
C LEU A 403 35.92 -49.03 1.44
N PRO A 404 36.71 -48.01 1.86
CA PRO A 404 37.12 -46.86 1.05
C PRO A 404 38.56 -46.97 0.54
N VAL A 405 38.90 -46.15 -0.47
CA VAL A 405 40.30 -45.83 -0.83
C VAL A 405 40.36 -44.37 -1.34
N PRO A 406 41.46 -43.64 -1.10
CA PRO A 406 41.53 -42.18 -0.98
C PRO A 406 41.97 -41.52 -2.29
N PHE A 407 41.77 -40.20 -2.40
CA PHE A 407 42.57 -39.38 -3.31
C PHE A 407 43.18 -38.20 -2.57
N SER A 408 44.47 -38.07 -2.81
CA SER A 408 45.45 -37.23 -2.16
C SER A 408 45.39 -35.76 -2.60
N ASP A 409 46.02 -34.98 -1.73
CA ASP A 409 46.53 -33.62 -1.89
C ASP A 409 46.96 -33.21 -3.30
N VAL A 410 46.48 -32.02 -3.72
CA VAL A 410 47.25 -31.13 -4.60
C VAL A 410 47.21 -29.72 -4.00
N ILE A 411 48.36 -29.34 -3.46
CA ILE A 411 48.74 -27.99 -3.06
C ILE A 411 48.90 -27.15 -4.33
N TYR A 412 48.15 -26.05 -4.45
CA TYR A 412 48.53 -24.92 -5.30
C TYR A 412 48.31 -23.61 -4.54
N SER A 413 49.43 -23.05 -4.08
CA SER A 413 49.56 -21.65 -3.73
C SER A 413 49.63 -20.82 -5.02
N PRO A 414 49.09 -19.60 -5.03
CA PRO A 414 49.95 -18.51 -5.47
C PRO A 414 49.89 -17.31 -4.52
N ASN A 415 51.08 -16.90 -4.12
CA ASN A 415 51.37 -15.59 -3.56
C ASN A 415 50.92 -14.50 -4.53
N HIS A 416 50.19 -13.52 -4.05
CA HIS A 416 50.24 -12.17 -4.62
C HIS A 416 50.31 -11.16 -3.49
N GLU A 417 51.52 -10.67 -3.29
CA GLU A 417 51.84 -9.46 -2.55
C GLU A 417 51.07 -8.29 -3.17
N PHE A 418 50.29 -7.58 -2.36
CA PHE A 418 49.84 -6.23 -2.68
C PHE A 418 50.53 -5.27 -1.72
N SER A 419 51.53 -4.60 -2.26
CA SER A 419 52.25 -3.49 -1.64
C SER A 419 51.29 -2.40 -1.17
N ARG A 420 51.36 -2.07 0.12
CA ARG A 420 50.83 -0.84 0.68
C ARG A 420 51.68 0.34 0.18
N THR A 421 51.14 1.13 -0.74
CA THR A 421 51.64 2.49 -0.99
C THR A 421 51.01 3.45 0.02
N HIS A 422 51.87 4.02 0.85
CA HIS A 422 51.56 5.14 1.74
C HIS A 422 51.11 6.36 0.91
N PHE A 423 49.87 6.82 1.12
CA PHE A 423 49.45 8.16 0.69
C PHE A 423 49.73 9.16 1.82
N LEU A 424 50.63 10.08 1.54
CA LEU A 424 50.87 11.30 2.31
C LEU A 424 49.65 12.23 2.22
N PRO A 425 49.35 13.03 3.27
CA PRO A 425 48.34 14.08 3.20
C PRO A 425 48.87 15.29 2.41
N PRO A 426 48.00 16.02 1.69
CA PRO A 426 48.40 17.23 0.96
C PRO A 426 48.68 18.41 1.90
N PRO A 427 49.54 19.37 1.49
CA PRO A 427 50.04 20.44 2.34
C PRO A 427 49.00 21.54 2.60
N GLN A 428 49.08 22.12 3.79
CA GLN A 428 48.32 23.30 4.19
C GLN A 428 48.82 24.53 3.43
N ILE A 429 47.89 25.23 2.77
CA ILE A 429 48.13 26.55 2.20
C ILE A 429 47.82 27.58 3.29
N GLU A 430 48.88 28.20 3.80
CA GLU A 430 48.81 29.43 4.60
C GLU A 430 48.20 30.56 3.75
N ARG A 431 47.15 31.21 4.28
CA ARG A 431 46.67 32.50 3.77
C ARG A 431 46.99 33.59 4.78
N VAL A 432 47.80 34.54 4.31
CA VAL A 432 48.12 35.85 4.89
C VAL A 432 46.83 36.71 4.96
N PRO A 433 46.68 37.61 5.97
CA PRO A 433 45.43 38.33 6.19
C PRO A 433 45.33 39.60 5.35
N SER A 434 44.21 39.75 4.65
CA SER A 434 43.81 41.02 4.02
C SER A 434 42.89 41.79 4.96
N SER A 435 43.39 42.93 5.42
CA SER A 435 42.67 44.01 6.06
C SER A 435 41.55 44.55 5.17
N GLY A 436 40.31 44.51 5.67
CA GLY A 436 39.13 45.08 5.03
C GLY A 436 38.13 45.53 6.08
N SER A 437 38.19 46.82 6.40
CA SER A 437 37.28 47.57 7.27
C SER A 437 35.85 47.53 6.74
N SER A 438 34.85 47.22 7.57
CA SER A 438 33.47 47.70 7.42
C SER A 438 32.59 47.43 8.66
N SER A 439 32.15 48.55 9.24
CA SER A 439 30.86 48.81 9.92
C SER A 439 30.31 47.82 10.96
N THR A 440 30.51 48.24 12.20
CA THR A 440 29.83 47.87 13.44
C THR A 440 28.30 48.02 13.34
N THR A 441 27.56 46.92 13.51
CA THR A 441 26.20 46.94 14.09
C THR A 441 26.10 45.81 15.11
N GLY A 442 26.16 46.18 16.39
CA GLY A 442 26.14 45.25 17.51
C GLY A 442 24.76 44.59 17.65
N ARG A 443 24.71 43.28 17.41
CA ARG A 443 23.60 42.41 17.80
C ARG A 443 24.15 41.44 18.84
N SER A 444 23.71 41.59 20.09
CA SER A 444 24.04 40.66 21.17
C SER A 444 23.48 39.28 20.84
N GLU A 445 24.35 38.40 20.35
CA GLU A 445 24.12 36.96 20.25
C GLU A 445 24.05 36.40 21.67
N THR A 446 22.83 36.14 22.15
CA THR A 446 22.62 35.33 23.34
C THR A 446 22.99 33.90 22.95
N ALA A 447 24.19 33.47 23.36
CA ALA A 447 24.66 32.10 23.14
C ALA A 447 23.60 31.11 23.64
N LEU A 448 22.90 30.46 22.71
CA LEU A 448 21.97 29.38 23.01
C LEU A 448 22.73 28.29 23.76
N ALA A 449 22.28 28.00 24.98
CA ALA A 449 22.82 26.89 25.75
C ALA A 449 22.80 25.62 24.89
N PRO A 450 23.87 24.80 24.91
CA PRO A 450 23.91 23.57 24.14
C PRO A 450 22.67 22.72 24.48
N PRO A 451 22.03 22.09 23.47
CA PRO A 451 20.86 21.26 23.71
C PRO A 451 21.21 20.21 24.78
N PRO A 452 20.30 19.94 25.74
CA PRO A 452 20.56 18.97 26.79
C PRO A 452 20.93 17.63 26.16
N PRO A 453 21.93 16.92 26.72
CA PRO A 453 22.40 15.66 26.15
C PRO A 453 21.23 14.68 26.02
N GLN A 454 21.00 14.20 24.80
CA GLN A 454 19.97 13.19 24.53
C GLN A 454 20.43 11.84 25.10
N HIS A 455 19.70 11.34 26.10
CA HIS A 455 19.96 10.03 26.70
C HIS A 455 19.39 8.94 25.78
N VAL A 456 20.27 8.21 25.10
CA VAL A 456 19.91 7.12 24.17
C VAL A 456 20.56 5.82 24.62
N VAL A 457 19.76 4.76 24.75
CA VAL A 457 20.23 3.41 25.08
C VAL A 457 21.08 2.93 23.90
N PRO A 458 22.38 2.62 24.11
CA PRO A 458 23.26 2.27 23.01
C PRO A 458 22.75 1.06 22.21
N ASN A 459 22.73 1.24 20.88
CA ASN A 459 22.49 0.14 19.96
C ASN A 459 23.72 -0.77 19.94
N LEU A 460 23.51 -2.06 20.21
CA LEU A 460 24.56 -3.05 20.03
C LEU A 460 24.68 -3.36 18.55
N GLY A 461 25.86 -3.09 17.98
CA GLY A 461 26.17 -3.47 16.61
C GLY A 461 26.00 -4.98 16.39
N ARG A 462 25.66 -5.38 15.17
CA ARG A 462 25.55 -6.80 14.78
C ARG A 462 26.85 -7.58 15.04
N SER A 463 27.98 -6.88 14.99
CA SER A 463 29.32 -7.40 15.27
C SER A 463 29.54 -7.81 16.72
N ALA A 464 28.70 -7.37 17.66
CA ALA A 464 28.87 -7.71 19.06
C ALA A 464 28.68 -9.22 19.33
N GLY A 465 27.91 -9.92 18.48
CA GLY A 465 27.82 -11.38 18.49
C GLY A 465 27.61 -11.99 19.88
N SER A 466 28.46 -12.94 20.25
CA SER A 466 28.50 -13.60 21.56
C SER A 466 28.91 -12.69 22.72
N LYS A 467 29.58 -11.56 22.44
CA LYS A 467 30.00 -10.57 23.44
C LYS A 467 28.95 -9.48 23.68
N GLY A 468 27.83 -9.50 22.95
CA GLY A 468 26.81 -8.46 23.05
C GLY A 468 26.25 -8.32 24.46
N TRP A 469 26.09 -9.42 25.20
CA TRP A 469 25.56 -9.36 26.57
C TRP A 469 26.60 -8.80 27.57
N GLU A 470 27.90 -8.99 27.33
CA GLU A 470 28.95 -8.39 28.14
C GLU A 470 28.91 -6.86 28.02
N GLN A 471 28.68 -6.35 26.79
CA GLN A 471 28.47 -4.92 26.58
C GLN A 471 27.21 -4.42 27.28
N VAL A 472 26.12 -5.20 27.31
CA VAL A 472 24.91 -4.85 28.11
C VAL A 472 25.26 -4.67 29.58
N VAL A 473 25.99 -5.62 30.16
CA VAL A 473 26.41 -5.56 31.56
C VAL A 473 27.34 -4.37 31.80
N HIS A 474 28.25 -4.12 30.87
CA HIS A 474 29.17 -2.98 30.93
C HIS A 474 28.40 -1.64 30.91
N ASP A 475 27.53 -1.43 29.93
CA ASP A 475 26.70 -0.21 29.79
C ASP A 475 25.76 -0.02 31.00
N TRP A 476 25.36 -1.13 31.63
CA TRP A 476 24.58 -1.10 32.87
C TRP A 476 25.38 -0.58 34.07
N LYS A 477 26.64 -1.01 34.19
CA LYS A 477 27.49 -0.69 35.36
C LYS A 477 28.24 0.63 35.23
N PHE A 478 28.67 0.98 34.02
CA PHE A 478 29.65 2.04 33.79
C PHE A 478 29.22 2.97 32.66
N PRO A 479 29.48 4.29 32.79
CA PRO A 479 29.37 5.19 31.66
C PRO A 479 30.40 4.80 30.58
N SER A 480 30.03 4.96 29.32
CA SER A 480 30.89 4.70 28.15
C SER A 480 30.87 5.89 27.17
N PRO A 481 31.46 7.05 27.54
CA PRO A 481 31.54 8.21 26.64
C PRO A 481 32.27 7.87 25.33
N PRO A 482 31.88 8.49 24.19
CA PRO A 482 30.81 9.46 24.04
C PRO A 482 29.41 8.83 23.95
N ARG A 483 29.31 7.49 23.91
CA ARG A 483 28.05 6.76 23.62
C ARG A 483 27.06 6.77 24.78
N LEU A 484 27.56 6.81 26.01
CA LEU A 484 26.75 6.73 27.23
C LEU A 484 27.42 7.56 28.33
N CYS A 485 26.92 8.75 28.61
CA CYS A 485 27.49 9.64 29.62
C CYS A 485 27.18 9.21 31.08
N VAL A 486 26.06 8.51 31.29
CA VAL A 486 25.61 8.02 32.60
C VAL A 486 25.28 6.53 32.46
N ALA A 487 25.74 5.68 33.38
CA ALA A 487 25.47 4.25 33.36
C ALA A 487 23.96 3.97 33.39
N LEU A 488 23.48 2.93 32.69
CA LEU A 488 22.03 2.72 32.53
C LEU A 488 21.31 2.51 33.86
N LYS A 489 21.96 1.90 34.87
CA LYS A 489 21.35 1.70 36.20
C LYS A 489 21.04 3.00 36.94
N ASP A 490 21.74 4.08 36.59
CA ASP A 490 21.66 5.40 37.24
C ASP A 490 20.77 6.37 36.45
N TRP A 491 20.07 5.89 35.42
CA TRP A 491 19.17 6.71 34.61
C TRP A 491 17.89 7.07 35.35
N ASP A 492 17.44 8.32 35.18
CA ASP A 492 16.07 8.69 35.57
C ASP A 492 15.06 7.93 34.70
N SER A 493 14.00 7.42 35.34
CA SER A 493 12.95 6.69 34.63
C SER A 493 12.25 7.52 33.56
N ALA A 494 12.22 8.86 33.68
CA ALA A 494 11.68 9.77 32.68
C ALA A 494 12.43 9.65 31.34
N TRP A 495 13.77 9.52 31.38
CA TRP A 495 14.61 9.51 30.18
C TRP A 495 14.29 8.37 29.21
N HIS A 496 14.04 7.16 29.74
CA HIS A 496 13.71 6.01 28.89
C HIS A 496 12.20 5.85 28.62
N LYS A 497 11.33 6.48 29.42
CA LYS A 497 9.87 6.47 29.21
C LYS A 497 9.47 7.43 28.10
N GLU A 498 9.99 8.66 28.13
CA GLU A 498 9.64 9.71 27.17
C GLU A 498 10.26 9.47 25.79
N SER A 499 11.48 8.92 25.75
CA SER A 499 12.16 8.59 24.49
C SER A 499 11.62 7.36 23.77
N GLY A 500 10.63 6.66 24.34
CA GLY A 500 10.08 5.42 23.79
C GLY A 500 11.04 4.21 23.89
N GLN A 501 12.16 4.33 24.61
CA GLN A 501 13.20 3.31 24.70
C GLN A 501 13.01 2.31 25.85
N SER A 502 11.87 2.39 26.55
CA SER A 502 11.57 1.56 27.73
C SER A 502 11.66 0.05 27.48
N VAL A 503 11.34 -0.41 26.27
CA VAL A 503 11.46 -1.83 25.92
C VAL A 503 12.92 -2.28 25.87
N LEU A 504 13.79 -1.47 25.24
CA LEU A 504 15.22 -1.74 25.15
C LEU A 504 15.86 -1.64 26.53
N TYR A 505 15.55 -0.58 27.28
CA TYR A 505 16.00 -0.41 28.66
C TYR A 505 15.66 -1.63 29.53
N GLY A 506 14.39 -2.08 29.52
CA GLY A 506 13.97 -3.24 30.30
C GLY A 506 14.65 -4.55 29.87
N GLN A 507 15.02 -4.70 28.59
CA GLN A 507 15.84 -5.83 28.13
C GLN A 507 17.25 -5.79 28.73
N ARG A 508 17.90 -4.62 28.71
CA ARG A 508 19.24 -4.41 29.28
C ARG A 508 19.24 -4.67 30.78
N GLU A 509 18.27 -4.10 31.49
CA GLU A 509 18.07 -4.27 32.92
C GLU A 509 17.93 -5.74 33.30
N THR A 510 17.04 -6.48 32.60
CA THR A 510 16.79 -7.89 32.91
C THR A 510 18.07 -8.72 32.78
N ILE A 511 18.82 -8.54 31.69
CA ILE A 511 20.07 -9.29 31.46
C ILE A 511 21.13 -8.92 32.49
N ALA A 512 21.31 -7.63 32.75
CA ALA A 512 22.34 -7.15 33.67
C ALA A 512 22.07 -7.60 35.10
N ARG A 513 20.82 -7.48 35.59
CA ARG A 513 20.42 -7.94 36.92
C ARG A 513 20.53 -9.44 37.06
N GLU A 514 20.15 -10.23 36.05
CA GLU A 514 20.33 -11.68 36.10
C GLU A 514 21.81 -12.04 36.33
N PHE A 515 22.71 -11.46 35.53
CA PHE A 515 24.14 -11.72 35.67
C PHE A 515 24.73 -11.24 37.00
N ILE A 516 24.37 -10.02 37.44
CA ILE A 516 24.94 -9.39 38.64
C ILE A 516 24.32 -9.97 39.92
N GLU A 517 22.99 -10.02 40.00
CA GLU A 517 22.28 -10.34 41.24
C GLU A 517 22.12 -11.85 41.44
N VAL A 518 21.81 -12.61 40.39
CA VAL A 518 21.56 -14.07 40.47
C VAL A 518 22.87 -14.85 40.36
N PHE A 519 23.70 -14.53 39.36
CA PHE A 519 24.95 -15.25 39.11
C PHE A 519 26.18 -14.65 39.80
N LYS A 520 26.02 -13.53 40.54
CA LYS A 520 27.11 -12.87 41.28
C LYS A 520 28.31 -12.56 40.40
N GLU A 521 28.05 -12.15 39.17
CA GLU A 521 29.06 -11.87 38.14
C GLU A 521 29.95 -13.08 37.76
N ASN A 522 29.51 -14.31 38.09
CA ASN A 522 30.21 -15.52 37.67
C ASN A 522 29.87 -15.86 36.22
N LYS A 523 30.77 -15.48 35.31
CA LYS A 523 30.64 -15.68 33.86
C LYS A 523 30.45 -17.15 33.46
N GLU A 524 31.19 -18.06 34.09
CA GLU A 524 31.14 -19.48 33.74
C GLU A 524 29.78 -20.09 34.07
N ARG A 525 29.27 -19.82 35.30
CA ARG A 525 27.93 -20.28 35.70
C ARG A 525 26.83 -19.65 34.85
N PHE A 526 26.99 -18.37 34.47
CA PHE A 526 26.03 -17.68 33.63
C PHE A 526 25.96 -18.29 32.22
N LEU A 527 27.11 -18.56 31.59
CA LEU A 527 27.17 -19.19 30.27
C LEU A 527 26.71 -20.65 30.28
N LEU A 528 26.93 -21.36 31.39
CA LEU A 528 26.43 -22.72 31.58
C LEU A 528 24.90 -22.75 31.69
N ALA A 529 24.30 -21.80 32.41
CA ALA A 529 22.85 -21.68 32.53
C ALA A 529 22.19 -21.14 31.26
N TYR A 530 22.86 -20.24 30.54
CA TYR A 530 22.34 -19.56 29.35
C TYR A 530 23.28 -19.69 28.14
N PRO A 531 23.35 -20.86 27.50
CA PRO A 531 24.15 -21.03 26.28
C PRO A 531 23.72 -20.08 25.14
N GLU A 532 22.49 -19.55 25.16
CA GLU A 532 21.97 -18.54 24.23
C GLU A 532 22.74 -17.22 24.27
N ALA A 533 23.47 -16.93 25.35
CA ALA A 533 24.36 -15.78 25.45
C ALA A 533 25.38 -15.74 24.30
N ASN A 534 25.80 -16.91 23.80
CA ASN A 534 26.71 -17.02 22.67
C ASN A 534 26.07 -16.71 21.30
N LYS A 535 24.73 -16.68 21.22
CA LYS A 535 24.02 -16.45 19.96
C LYS A 535 23.78 -14.96 19.70
N ASN A 536 23.08 -14.30 20.63
CA ASN A 536 22.76 -12.87 20.61
C ASN A 536 21.96 -12.49 21.85
N VAL A 537 21.95 -11.19 22.17
CA VAL A 537 21.27 -10.62 23.34
C VAL A 537 19.76 -10.89 23.38
N THR A 538 19.07 -10.89 22.23
CA THR A 538 17.63 -11.16 22.20
C THR A 538 17.30 -12.61 22.55
N SER A 539 18.11 -13.56 22.08
CA SER A 539 17.98 -14.98 22.45
C SER A 539 18.23 -15.17 23.94
N LEU A 540 19.28 -14.55 24.48
CA LEU A 540 19.60 -14.57 25.91
C LEU A 540 18.44 -14.01 26.75
N PHE A 541 17.91 -12.84 26.39
CA PHE A 541 16.77 -12.24 27.09
C PHE A 541 15.58 -13.20 27.17
N LYS A 542 15.22 -13.85 26.06
CA LYS A 542 14.10 -14.81 26.02
C LYS A 542 14.36 -16.03 26.92
N ALA A 543 15.59 -16.53 26.95
CA ALA A 543 15.97 -17.65 27.81
C ALA A 543 15.85 -17.29 29.29
N ILE A 544 16.34 -16.10 29.69
CA ILE A 544 16.17 -15.57 31.05
C ILE A 544 14.69 -15.43 31.41
N GLN A 545 13.87 -14.87 30.50
CA GLN A 545 12.43 -14.75 30.75
C GLN A 545 11.74 -16.10 30.94
N ALA A 546 12.12 -17.11 30.17
CA ALA A 546 11.56 -18.46 30.29
C ALA A 546 11.94 -19.07 31.65
N GLN A 547 13.21 -19.00 32.05
CA GLN A 547 13.65 -19.54 33.33
C GLN A 547 13.02 -18.80 34.52
N GLN A 548 12.85 -17.48 34.45
CA GLN A 548 12.17 -16.70 35.50
C GLN A 548 10.67 -17.06 35.61
N LEU A 549 10.03 -17.46 34.51
CA LEU A 549 8.65 -17.97 34.53
C LEU A 549 8.61 -19.35 35.20
N ASP A 550 9.53 -20.24 34.83
CA ASP A 550 9.61 -21.60 35.38
C ASP A 550 9.95 -21.59 36.88
N SER A 551 10.79 -20.65 37.34
CA SER A 551 11.13 -20.49 38.76
C SER A 551 10.05 -19.76 39.57
N GLY A 552 9.00 -19.25 38.93
CA GLY A 552 7.97 -18.43 39.57
C GLY A 552 8.42 -17.03 39.99
N SER A 553 9.68 -16.65 39.73
CA SER A 553 10.21 -15.30 40.00
C SER A 553 9.49 -14.23 39.18
N ARG A 554 8.95 -14.62 38.02
CA ARG A 554 8.12 -13.77 37.17
C ARG A 554 6.75 -14.38 37.01
N ARG A 555 5.71 -13.65 37.43
CA ARG A 555 4.33 -14.04 37.14
C ARG A 555 4.01 -13.79 35.67
N HIS A 556 3.24 -14.69 35.05
CA HIS A 556 2.57 -14.36 33.79
C HIS A 556 1.84 -13.03 33.98
N ARG A 557 2.12 -12.07 33.10
CA ARG A 557 1.31 -10.85 33.04
C ARG A 557 -0.10 -11.34 32.76
N ALA A 558 -0.97 -11.33 33.75
CA ALA A 558 -2.36 -11.71 33.61
C ALA A 558 -2.86 -10.96 32.38
N GLY A 559 -3.15 -11.69 31.30
CA GLY A 559 -3.73 -11.07 30.12
C GLY A 559 -4.93 -10.31 30.62
N LYS A 560 -5.00 -8.99 30.36
CA LYS A 560 -6.14 -8.18 30.78
C LYS A 560 -7.40 -8.94 30.38
N SER A 561 -8.07 -9.53 31.37
CA SER A 561 -9.39 -10.10 31.21
C SER A 561 -10.26 -8.90 30.89
N LEU A 562 -10.62 -8.76 29.62
CA LEU A 562 -11.57 -7.76 29.18
C LEU A 562 -12.91 -8.21 29.74
N PHE A 563 -13.31 -7.60 30.86
CA PHE A 563 -14.72 -7.45 31.22
C PHE A 563 -15.27 -6.25 30.46
#